data_AF-A0A602X5Q9-F1
#
_entry.id   AF-A0A602X5Q9-F1
#
_cell.length_a   1.000
_cell.length_b   1.000
_cell.length_c   1.000
_cell.angle_alpha   90.00
_cell.angle_beta   90.00
_cell.angle_gamma   90.00
#
_symmetry.space_group_name_H-M   'P 1'
#
loop_
_entity.id
_entity.type
_entity.pdbx_description
1 polymer ?
#
loop_
_entity_poly.entity_id
_entity_poly.type
_entity_poly.pdbx_seq_one_letter_code
_entity_poly.pdbx_strand_id
1 'polypeptide(L)' 'MTTITKERLLKIQHWRETYGAGSNVMLPAEEAEELARIALASLDADKPELKIAELINKFYERYPLASFNKDTDEPRR' A
#
# COMPACT_ATOMS: atom_id res chain seq x y z
N MET A 1 -15.40 16.99 4.73
CA MET A 1 -14.16 16.39 4.21
C MET A 1 -13.33 17.50 3.58
N THR A 2 -12.19 17.80 4.19
CA THR A 2 -11.22 18.75 3.65
C THR A 2 -10.04 17.96 3.12
N THR A 3 -9.80 18.04 1.81
CA THR A 3 -8.65 17.36 1.20
C THR A 3 -7.39 18.15 1.49
N ILE A 4 -6.41 17.54 2.14
CA ILE A 4 -5.09 18.17 2.30
C ILE A 4 -4.42 18.29 0.93
N THR A 5 -4.02 19.50 0.54
CA THR A 5 -3.38 19.72 -0.77
C THR A 5 -1.93 19.26 -0.75
N LYS A 6 -1.39 18.90 -1.93
CA LYS A 6 0.03 18.51 -2.06
C LYS A 6 0.97 19.62 -1.59
N GLU A 7 0.65 20.88 -1.88
CA GLU A 7 1.40 22.04 -1.40
C GLU A 7 1.44 22.12 0.12
N ARG A 8 0.32 21.81 0.78
CA ARG A 8 0.23 21.76 2.24
C ARG A 8 1.11 20.67 2.83
N LEU A 9 1.10 19.47 2.23
CA LEU A 9 1.98 18.36 2.63
C LEU A 9 3.47 18.73 2.52
N LEU A 10 3.88 19.37 1.42
CA LEU A 10 5.25 19.84 1.23
C LEU A 10 5.65 20.87 2.28
N LYS A 11 4.75 21.79 2.65
CA LYS A 11 5.00 22.76 3.72
C LYS A 11 5.20 22.09 5.08
N ILE A 12 4.39 21.07 5.40
CA ILE A 12 4.51 20.30 6.64
C ILE A 12 5.85 19.53 6.65
N GLN A 13 6.26 18.96 5.53
CA GLN A 13 7.57 18.31 5.39
C GLN A 13 8.72 19.29 5.64
N HIS A 14 8.64 20.48 5.04
CA HIS A 14 9.67 21.51 5.18
C HIS A 14 9.84 22.01 6.62
N TRP A 15 8.78 21.99 7.44
CA TRP A 15 8.89 22.34 8.86
C TRP A 15 9.86 21.43 9.64
N ARG A 16 10.00 20.15 9.24
CA ARG A 16 11.02 19.27 9.84
C ARG A 16 12.44 19.75 9.54
N GLU A 17 12.66 20.31 8.35
CA GLU A 17 13.95 20.88 7.95
C GLU A 17 14.20 22.21 8.65
N THR A 18 13.17 23.03 8.85
CA THR A 18 13.28 24.33 9.51
C THR A 18 13.49 24.21 11.03
N TYR A 19 12.72 23.35 11.70
CA TYR A 19 12.67 23.30 13.16
C TYR A 19 13.41 22.10 13.78
N GLY A 20 13.85 21.13 12.97
CA GLY A 20 14.59 19.96 13.44
C GLY A 20 13.70 18.85 14.02
N ALA A 21 14.28 17.66 14.19
CA ALA A 21 13.56 16.42 14.48
C ALA A 21 12.90 16.33 15.87
N GLY A 22 13.12 17.30 16.76
CA GLY A 22 12.53 17.35 18.10
C GLY A 22 11.49 18.45 18.31
N SER A 23 11.14 19.18 17.25
CA SER A 23 10.20 20.30 17.35
C SER A 23 8.76 19.84 17.16
N ASN A 24 7.89 20.25 18.08
CA ASN A 24 6.46 20.00 17.97
C ASN A 24 5.86 20.93 16.91
N VAL A 25 5.16 20.32 15.95
CA VAL A 25 4.40 21.03 14.91
C VAL A 25 2.92 20.97 15.28
N MET A 26 2.25 22.12 15.33
CA MET A 26 0.81 22.21 15.57
C MET A 26 0.05 22.24 14.24
N LEU A 27 -0.97 21.39 14.12
CA LEU A 27 -1.85 21.26 12.96
C LEU A 27 -3.32 21.34 13.41
N PRO A 28 -4.24 21.87 12.59
CA PRO A 28 -5.68 21.71 12.79
C PRO A 28 -6.08 20.23 12.90
N ALA A 29 -7.13 19.94 13.66
CA ALA A 29 -7.58 18.58 13.90
C ALA A 29 -7.97 17.86 12.60
N GLU A 30 -8.62 18.57 11.68
CA GLU A 30 -9.05 18.04 10.39
C GLU A 30 -7.86 17.67 9.48
N GLU A 31 -6.79 18.48 9.50
CA GLU A 31 -5.57 18.18 8.74
C GLU A 31 -4.86 16.94 9.31
N ALA A 32 -4.83 16.81 10.64
CA ALA A 32 -4.23 15.67 11.32
C ALA A 32 -5.01 14.37 11.07
N GLU A 33 -6.34 14.41 11.08
CA GLU A 33 -7.19 13.26 10.78
C GLU A 33 -6.95 12.74 9.34
N GLU A 34 -6.91 13.65 8.36
CA GLU A 34 -6.70 13.28 6.96
C GLU A 34 -5.29 12.72 6.74
N LEU A 35 -4.27 13.30 7.37
CA LEU A 35 -2.90 12.77 7.36
C LEU A 35 -2.82 11.36 7.95
N ALA A 36 -3.47 11.13 9.09
CA ALA A 36 -3.50 9.82 9.73
C ALA A 36 -4.20 8.79 8.83
N ARG A 37 -5.31 9.16 8.19
CA ARG A 37 -6.01 8.29 7.22
C ARG A 37 -5.12 7.92 6.03
N ILE A 38 -4.43 8.90 5.44
CA ILE A 38 -3.52 8.66 4.31
C ILE A 38 -2.37 7.73 4.73
N ALA A 39 -1.77 7.97 5.90
CA ALA A 39 -0.70 7.14 6.43
C ALA A 39 -1.16 5.69 6.67
N LEU A 40 -2.33 5.51 7.29
CA LEU A 40 -2.92 4.18 7.52
C LEU A 40 -3.19 3.44 6.20
N ALA A 41 -3.78 4.13 5.21
CA ALA A 41 -4.00 3.54 3.89
C ALA A 41 -2.69 3.14 3.19
N SER A 42 -1.62 3.93 3.34
CA SER A 42 -0.29 3.60 2.82
C SER A 42 0.29 2.35 3.48
N LEU A 43 0.11 2.17 4.79
CA LEU A 43 0.58 0.99 5.51
C LEU A 43 -0.19 -0.27 5.09
N ASP A 44 -1.48 -0.16 4.78
CA ASP A 44 -2.27 -1.28 4.27
C ASP A 44 -1.94 -1.64 2.81
N ALA A 45 -1.50 -0.68 2.01
CA ALA A 45 -1.11 -0.90 0.62
C ALA A 45 0.19 -1.72 0.47
N ASP A 46 1.10 -1.63 1.44
CA ASP A 46 2.41 -2.31 1.46
C ASP A 46 2.38 -3.68 2.17
N LYS A 47 1.32 -4.48 1.96
CA LYS A 47 1.29 -5.90 2.35
C LYS A 47 1.65 -6.79 1.14
N PRO A 48 2.94 -6.94 0.77
CA PRO A 48 3.36 -7.72 -0.40
C PRO A 48 2.95 -9.20 -0.30
N GLU A 49 2.85 -9.73 0.92
CA GLU A 49 2.41 -11.10 1.20
C GLU A 49 0.96 -11.33 0.73
N LEU A 50 0.07 -10.37 0.99
CA LEU A 50 -1.31 -10.43 0.50
C LEU A 50 -1.38 -10.29 -1.01
N LYS A 51 -0.49 -9.50 -1.61
CA LYS A 51 -0.44 -9.27 -3.06
C LYS A 51 -0.03 -10.51 -3.83
N ILE A 52 0.96 -11.26 -3.33
CA ILE A 52 1.37 -12.54 -3.94
C ILE A 52 0.23 -13.56 -3.83
N ALA A 53 -0.38 -13.71 -2.65
CA ALA A 53 -1.51 -14.61 -2.46
C ALA A 53 -2.71 -14.24 -3.35
N GLU A 54 -3.01 -12.95 -3.50
CA GLU A 54 -4.09 -12.46 -4.36
C GLU A 54 -3.80 -12.69 -5.85
N LEU A 55 -2.54 -12.51 -6.29
CA LEU A 55 -2.11 -12.83 -7.65
C LEU A 55 -2.20 -14.33 -7.94
N ILE A 56 -1.82 -15.17 -6.99
CA ILE A 56 -1.94 -16.63 -7.09
C ILE A 56 -3.42 -17.02 -7.18
N ASN A 57 -4.28 -16.47 -6.34
CA ASN A 57 -5.72 -16.75 -6.39
C ASN A 57 -6.33 -16.32 -7.73
N LYS A 58 -6.03 -15.10 -8.21
CA LYS A 58 -6.46 -14.61 -9.53
C LYS A 58 -5.96 -15.47 -10.68
N PHE A 59 -4.75 -16.02 -10.56
CA PHE A 59 -4.21 -16.95 -11.54
C PHE A 59 -5.05 -18.24 -11.61
N TYR A 60 -5.41 -18.81 -10.47
CA TYR A 60 -6.23 -20.03 -10.40
C TYR A 60 -7.70 -19.81 -10.77
N GLU A 61 -8.25 -18.61 -10.57
CA GLU A 61 -9.57 -18.25 -11.09
C GLU A 61 -9.58 -18.19 -12.62
N ARG A 62 -8.49 -17.69 -13.23
CA ARG A 62 -8.35 -17.59 -14.68
C ARG A 62 -7.95 -18.91 -15.33
N TYR A 63 -7.17 -19.74 -14.63
CA TYR A 63 -6.76 -21.07 -15.05
C TYR A 63 -7.09 -22.07 -13.95
N PRO A 64 -8.32 -22.60 -13.93
CA PRO A 64 -8.71 -23.63 -12.96
C PRO A 64 -7.71 -24.78 -12.98
N LEU A 65 -7.35 -25.31 -11.81
CA LEU A 65 -6.42 -26.45 -11.69
C LEU A 65 -6.85 -27.66 -12.56
N ALA A 66 -8.16 -27.82 -12.79
CA ALA A 66 -8.73 -28.85 -13.65
C ALA A 66 -8.39 -28.66 -15.15
N SER A 67 -7.94 -27.48 -15.57
CA SER A 67 -7.52 -27.17 -16.94
C SER A 67 -6.07 -27.58 -17.23
N PHE A 68 -5.28 -27.90 -16.20
CA PHE A 68 -3.95 -28.47 -16.37
C PHE A 68 -4.09 -29.99 -16.48
N ASN A 69 -4.26 -30.49 -17.71
CA ASN A 69 -4.23 -31.93 -17.99
C ASN A 69 -2.88 -32.52 -17.57
N LYS A 70 -2.92 -33.66 -16.88
CA LYS A 70 -1.78 -34.47 -16.43
C LYS A 70 -1.06 -35.19 -17.58
N ASP A 71 -0.88 -34.56 -18.74
CA ASP A 71 -0.05 -35.14 -19.81
C ASP A 71 1.45 -34.89 -19.54
N THR A 72 1.85 -35.10 -18.28
CA THR A 72 3.24 -35.40 -17.95
C THR A 72 3.36 -36.93 -18.02
N ASP A 73 3.28 -37.45 -19.23
CA ASP A 73 3.94 -38.71 -19.55
C ASP A 73 5.43 -38.42 -19.43
N GLU A 74 5.96 -38.64 -18.22
CA GLU A 74 7.39 -38.71 -17.97
C GLU A 74 7.97 -39.71 -18.99
N PRO A 75 8.90 -39.32 -19.88
CA PRO A 75 9.45 -40.27 -20.82
C PRO A 75 10.21 -41.31 -20.01
N ARG A 76 9.60 -42.49 -19.87
CA ARG A 76 10.22 -43.70 -19.30
C ARG A 76 11.64 -43.79 -19.87
N ARG A 77 12.63 -43.59 -19.02
CA ARG A 77 14.02 -43.98 -19.26
C ARG A 77 14.35 -45.17 -18.40
#